data_AF-A0A7W5F9R0-F1
#
_entry.id   AF-A0A7W5F9R0-F1
#
_cell.length_a   1.000
_cell.length_b   1.000
_cell.length_c   1.000
_cell.angle_alpha   90.00
_cell.angle_beta   90.00
_cell.angle_gamma   90.00
#
_symmetry.space_group_name_H-M   'P 1'
#
loop_
_entity.id
_entity.type
_entity.pdbx_description
1 polymer ?
#
loop_
_entity_poly.entity_id
_entity_poly.type
_entity_poly.pdbx_seq_one_letter_code
_entity_poly.pdbx_strand_id
1 'polypeptide(L)'
;MHQIPRLGRRLGTVIGSLLVTLAASLVAITSTAAPAHADACYTWGRTLQQGATGADVTQLQIRVAGWATSGTIFSIDGSYGPATTTAVRNFQSAYGLGADGVAGPNTFSKLYALQDDDCTPIHFTWGEVDDVCFGGWPAPVSGTSVAQVKANLMQAMWRAEAIRHRLGDVPLRVTSAYRSKACNDRVGGASNSNHLYGRAMDLVPGSSASTMCGIARASRQSFAQVLGPGYPDHSDHIHLGIQSSVFHSASQCF
;
A
#
# COMPACT_ATOMS: atom_id res chain seq x y z
N MET A 1 78.54 4.74 52.65
CA MET A 1 79.22 5.85 53.35
C MET A 1 79.07 7.13 52.54
N HIS A 2 78.14 8.02 52.90
CA HIS A 2 78.37 9.47 53.06
C HIS A 2 77.04 10.17 53.43
N GLN A 3 77.13 11.01 54.47
CA GLN A 3 76.04 11.75 55.10
C GLN A 3 75.88 13.18 54.49
N ILE A 4 74.62 13.66 54.40
CA ILE A 4 73.99 14.91 54.98
C ILE A 4 74.84 16.21 54.95
N PRO A 5 74.37 17.47 54.59
CA PRO A 5 73.17 18.16 55.14
C PRO A 5 72.38 19.23 54.31
N ARG A 6 71.13 19.43 54.78
CA ARG A 6 70.34 20.65 55.10
C ARG A 6 70.53 22.00 54.36
N LEU A 7 69.41 22.58 53.92
CA LEU A 7 68.85 23.94 54.24
C LEU A 7 67.59 24.12 53.35
N GLY A 8 66.43 24.65 53.71
CA GLY A 8 66.00 25.50 54.81
C GLY A 8 65.25 26.72 54.25
N ARG A 9 63.91 26.77 54.45
CA ARG A 9 63.00 27.96 54.38
C ARG A 9 62.78 28.59 52.97
N ARG A 10 61.65 29.20 52.62
CA ARG A 10 60.26 29.35 53.10
C ARG A 10 59.51 30.16 52.02
N LEU A 11 58.17 30.10 52.07
CA LEU A 11 57.18 31.11 51.63
C LEU A 11 56.83 31.24 50.14
N GLY A 12 55.54 31.00 49.86
CA GLY A 12 54.72 31.94 49.08
C GLY A 12 53.96 31.33 47.90
N THR A 13 52.66 31.07 48.12
CA THR A 13 51.50 31.38 47.24
C THR A 13 51.72 31.32 45.72
N VAL A 14 50.94 30.60 44.91
CA VAL A 14 49.50 30.80 44.69
C VAL A 14 48.89 29.52 44.09
N ILE A 15 47.76 29.11 44.65
CA ILE A 15 46.82 28.14 44.08
C ILE A 15 46.19 28.78 42.84
N GLY A 16 46.45 28.21 41.66
CA GLY A 16 45.76 28.52 40.42
C GLY A 16 45.17 27.25 39.84
N SER A 17 44.11 26.72 40.47
CA SER A 17 43.33 25.61 39.93
C SER A 17 42.62 26.06 38.66
N LEU A 18 43.17 25.74 37.49
CA LEU A 18 42.45 25.91 36.22
C LEU A 18 41.49 24.71 36.05
N LEU A 19 40.29 24.84 36.61
CA LEU A 19 39.16 23.96 36.30
C LEU A 19 38.71 24.26 34.88
N VAL A 20 39.20 23.47 33.92
CA VAL A 20 38.61 23.40 32.57
C VAL A 20 37.32 22.60 32.68
N THR A 21 36.20 23.29 32.90
CA THR A 21 34.87 22.69 32.75
C THR A 21 34.62 22.46 31.26
N LEU A 22 34.79 21.22 30.80
CA LEU A 22 34.35 20.79 29.49
C LEU A 22 32.82 20.67 29.53
N ALA A 23 32.11 21.75 29.20
CA ALA A 23 30.68 21.70 28.94
C ALA A 23 30.46 20.98 27.60
N ALA A 24 30.25 19.66 27.65
CA ALA A 24 29.79 18.91 26.49
C ALA A 24 28.36 19.34 26.18
N SER A 25 28.18 20.25 25.24
CA SER A 25 26.88 20.58 24.68
C SER A 25 26.35 19.35 23.94
N LEU A 26 25.41 18.61 24.54
CA LEU A 26 24.58 17.67 23.80
C LEU A 26 23.77 18.49 22.79
N VAL A 27 24.18 18.49 21.53
CA VAL A 27 23.29 18.86 20.44
C VAL A 27 22.28 17.72 20.33
N ALA A 28 21.11 17.91 20.94
CA ALA A 28 19.97 17.06 20.67
C ALA A 28 19.60 17.28 19.20
N ILE A 29 20.03 16.35 18.33
CA ILE A 29 19.51 16.28 16.97
C ILE A 29 18.07 15.82 17.12
N THR A 30 17.14 16.78 17.17
CA THR A 30 15.73 16.47 17.01
C THR A 30 15.56 15.96 15.60
N SER A 31 15.46 14.64 15.43
CA SER A 31 14.92 14.06 14.21
C SER A 31 13.49 14.55 14.12
N THR A 32 13.24 15.57 13.31
CA THR A 32 11.87 15.89 12.91
C THR A 32 11.40 14.71 12.09
N ALA A 33 10.62 13.81 12.69
CA ALA A 33 9.83 12.85 11.94
C ALA A 33 9.09 13.65 10.86
N ALA A 34 9.16 13.18 9.61
CA ALA A 34 8.39 13.81 8.53
C ALA A 34 6.93 13.97 8.99
N PRO A 35 6.29 15.11 8.72
CA PRO A 35 4.93 15.35 9.18
C PRO A 35 3.99 14.30 8.57
N ALA A 36 3.22 13.61 9.42
CA ALA A 36 1.79 13.29 9.38
C ALA A 36 1.01 13.09 8.05
N HIS A 37 1.63 12.89 6.89
CA HIS A 37 0.90 12.59 5.65
C HIS A 37 0.09 11.27 5.76
N ALA A 38 0.63 10.33 6.51
CA ALA A 38 0.13 8.97 6.63
C ALA A 38 -1.24 8.84 7.36
N ASP A 39 -1.58 9.82 8.22
CA ASP A 39 -2.78 9.83 9.07
C ASP A 39 -3.91 10.73 8.53
N ALA A 40 -3.66 11.50 7.47
CA ALA A 40 -4.59 12.54 6.98
C ALA A 40 -5.88 11.97 6.37
N CYS A 41 -5.78 10.81 5.71
CA CYS A 41 -6.93 10.13 5.13
C CYS A 41 -7.81 9.45 6.18
N TYR A 42 -7.21 8.58 7.00
CA TYR A 42 -7.92 7.75 7.97
C TYR A 42 -6.96 7.28 9.05
N THR A 43 -7.36 7.41 10.31
CA THR A 43 -6.63 6.93 11.48
C THR A 43 -7.46 5.90 12.24
N TRP A 44 -6.90 4.72 12.52
CA TRP A 44 -7.53 3.71 13.37
C TRP A 44 -7.38 4.08 14.86
N GLY A 45 -8.51 4.27 15.55
CA GLY A 45 -8.55 4.63 16.97
C GLY A 45 -8.49 3.45 17.95
N ARG A 46 -8.46 2.20 17.46
CA ARG A 46 -8.43 0.98 18.30
C ARG A 46 -7.81 -0.20 17.56
N THR A 47 -7.33 -1.18 18.32
CA THR A 47 -6.95 -2.50 17.79
C THR A 47 -8.18 -3.23 17.25
N LEU A 48 -8.04 -3.85 16.07
CA LEU A 48 -9.07 -4.65 15.43
C LEU A 48 -8.65 -6.11 15.37
N GLN A 49 -9.58 -7.00 15.70
CA GLN A 49 -9.39 -8.45 15.66
C GLN A 49 -10.72 -9.14 15.34
N GLN A 50 -10.68 -10.47 15.21
CA GLN A 50 -11.86 -11.26 14.89
C GLN A 50 -13.05 -10.94 15.82
N GLY A 51 -14.22 -10.72 15.22
CA GLY A 51 -15.45 -10.31 15.90
C GLY A 51 -15.68 -8.80 15.93
N ALA A 52 -14.67 -7.97 15.64
CA ALA A 52 -14.87 -6.53 15.47
C ALA A 52 -15.79 -6.24 14.27
N THR A 53 -16.61 -5.20 14.38
CA THR A 53 -17.41 -4.66 13.28
C THR A 53 -17.29 -3.14 13.22
N GLY A 54 -17.63 -2.54 12.08
CA GLY A 54 -17.73 -1.09 11.92
C GLY A 54 -16.97 -0.54 10.72
N ALA A 55 -17.05 0.78 10.56
CA ALA A 55 -16.40 1.48 9.44
C ALA A 55 -14.87 1.35 9.47
N ASP A 56 -14.27 1.25 10.66
CA ASP A 56 -12.83 1.00 10.84
C ASP A 56 -12.39 -0.37 10.30
N VAL A 57 -13.24 -1.39 10.45
CA VAL A 57 -13.06 -2.70 9.84
C VAL A 57 -13.19 -2.61 8.32
N THR A 58 -14.17 -1.88 7.80
CA THR A 58 -14.32 -1.64 6.35
C THR A 58 -13.06 -0.99 5.78
N GLN A 59 -12.52 0.02 6.46
CA GLN A 59 -11.29 0.69 6.05
C GLN A 59 -10.11 -0.28 6.05
N LEU A 60 -9.97 -1.13 7.07
CA LEU A 60 -8.92 -2.14 7.12
C LEU A 60 -9.05 -3.16 5.97
N GLN A 61 -10.27 -3.65 5.72
CA GLN A 61 -10.55 -4.60 4.66
C GLN A 61 -10.17 -4.06 3.27
N ILE A 62 -10.41 -2.77 2.98
CA ILE A 62 -9.97 -2.13 1.73
C ILE A 62 -8.45 -2.25 1.55
N ARG A 63 -7.69 -1.93 2.61
CA ARG A 63 -6.21 -1.90 2.60
C ARG A 63 -5.60 -3.30 2.45
N VAL A 64 -6.21 -4.30 3.06
CA VAL A 64 -5.69 -5.68 3.06
C VAL A 64 -6.32 -6.58 2.00
N ALA A 65 -7.23 -6.08 1.17
CA ALA A 65 -7.95 -6.87 0.16
C ALA A 65 -7.01 -7.58 -0.84
N GLY A 66 -5.84 -7.00 -1.13
CA GLY A 66 -4.83 -7.61 -2.00
C GLY A 66 -4.13 -8.85 -1.41
N TRP A 67 -4.30 -9.08 -0.10
CA TRP A 67 -3.68 -10.15 0.69
C TRP A 67 -4.65 -11.28 1.06
N ALA A 68 -5.83 -11.30 0.45
CA ALA A 68 -6.79 -12.37 0.63
C ALA A 68 -6.27 -13.73 0.14
N THR A 69 -6.97 -14.80 0.54
CA THR A 69 -6.64 -16.15 0.09
C THR A 69 -6.82 -16.28 -1.43
N SER A 70 -5.82 -16.88 -2.08
CA SER A 70 -5.84 -17.12 -3.53
C SER A 70 -7.12 -17.83 -3.99
N GLY A 71 -7.72 -17.34 -5.08
CA GLY A 71 -8.92 -17.96 -5.66
C GLY A 71 -10.19 -17.79 -4.83
N THR A 72 -10.22 -16.85 -3.88
CA THR A 72 -11.42 -16.53 -3.10
C THR A 72 -11.94 -15.12 -3.41
N ILE A 73 -13.24 -14.90 -3.20
CA ILE A 73 -13.83 -13.56 -3.24
C ILE A 73 -13.70 -12.94 -1.84
N PHE A 74 -12.93 -11.85 -1.74
CA PHE A 74 -12.78 -11.12 -0.49
C PHE A 74 -13.89 -10.08 -0.33
N SER A 75 -14.68 -10.22 0.74
CA SER A 75 -15.77 -9.30 1.09
C SER A 75 -15.25 -8.08 1.87
N ILE A 76 -15.82 -6.92 1.58
CA ILE A 76 -15.62 -5.68 2.34
C ILE A 76 -16.98 -5.31 2.92
N ASP A 77 -17.29 -5.88 4.08
CA ASP A 77 -18.59 -5.86 4.74
C ASP A 77 -18.56 -5.20 6.13
N GLY A 78 -17.38 -4.71 6.55
CA GLY A 78 -17.18 -4.13 7.87
C GLY A 78 -17.24 -5.16 9.00
N SER A 79 -17.13 -6.46 8.71
CA SER A 79 -17.10 -7.54 9.69
C SER A 79 -15.74 -8.24 9.70
N TYR A 80 -15.07 -8.25 10.85
CA TYR A 80 -13.76 -8.87 11.00
C TYR A 80 -13.94 -10.38 11.23
N GLY A 81 -14.21 -11.10 10.15
CA GLY A 81 -14.32 -12.56 10.15
C GLY A 81 -12.99 -13.28 9.83
N PRO A 82 -13.02 -14.61 9.69
CA PRO A 82 -11.84 -15.42 9.38
C PRO A 82 -11.11 -15.01 8.10
N ALA A 83 -11.85 -14.55 7.07
CA ALA A 83 -11.26 -14.05 5.83
C ALA A 83 -10.41 -12.79 6.08
N THR A 84 -10.93 -11.83 6.86
CA THR A 84 -10.20 -10.63 7.27
C THR A 84 -8.97 -10.99 8.12
N THR A 85 -9.11 -11.91 9.08
CA THR A 85 -7.98 -12.39 9.90
C THR A 85 -6.86 -12.96 9.04
N THR A 86 -7.20 -13.78 8.04
CA THR A 86 -6.21 -14.35 7.12
C THR A 86 -5.56 -13.28 6.25
N ALA A 87 -6.33 -12.34 5.70
CA ALA A 87 -5.78 -11.25 4.91
C ALA A 87 -4.81 -10.38 5.73
N VAL A 88 -5.12 -10.10 6.99
CA VAL A 88 -4.23 -9.36 7.91
C VAL A 88 -2.95 -10.15 8.22
N ARG A 89 -3.04 -11.47 8.49
CA ARG A 89 -1.85 -12.31 8.68
C ARG A 89 -0.94 -12.32 7.45
N ASN A 90 -1.53 -12.39 6.26
CA ASN A 90 -0.78 -12.40 5.01
C ASN A 90 -0.10 -11.04 4.77
N PHE A 91 -0.80 -9.94 5.01
CA PHE A 91 -0.22 -8.60 4.99
C PHE A 91 0.94 -8.48 5.97
N GLN A 92 0.74 -8.89 7.23
CA GLN A 92 1.77 -8.86 8.26
C GLN A 92 3.01 -9.67 7.84
N SER A 93 2.80 -10.90 7.36
CA SER A 93 3.88 -11.77 6.89
C SER A 93 4.65 -11.15 5.73
N ALA A 94 3.94 -10.58 4.75
CA ALA A 94 4.55 -9.95 3.58
C ALA A 94 5.46 -8.78 3.97
N TYR A 95 5.07 -8.00 4.97
CA TYR A 95 5.83 -6.84 5.44
C TYR A 95 6.72 -7.11 6.65
N GLY A 96 6.98 -8.39 6.98
CA GLY A 96 7.91 -8.76 8.06
C GLY A 96 7.43 -8.41 9.48
N LEU A 97 6.13 -8.29 9.68
CA LEU A 97 5.50 -8.06 10.99
C LEU A 97 5.17 -9.39 11.68
N GLY A 98 4.85 -9.34 12.97
CA GLY A 98 4.25 -10.49 13.67
C GLY A 98 2.90 -10.85 13.05
N ALA A 99 2.80 -12.03 12.45
CA ALA A 99 1.62 -12.48 11.68
C ALA A 99 0.53 -13.12 12.57
N ASP A 100 0.05 -12.37 13.57
CA ASP A 100 -0.97 -12.83 14.53
C ASP A 100 -2.42 -12.67 14.03
N GLY A 101 -2.65 -11.87 12.98
CA GLY A 101 -3.97 -11.58 12.44
C GLY A 101 -4.74 -10.55 13.25
N VAL A 102 -4.06 -9.83 14.14
CA VAL A 102 -4.59 -8.71 14.91
C VAL A 102 -4.04 -7.41 14.32
N ALA A 103 -4.94 -6.53 13.88
CA ALA A 103 -4.54 -5.21 13.41
C ALA A 103 -4.37 -4.27 14.61
N GLY A 104 -3.14 -4.22 15.12
CA GLY A 104 -2.69 -3.29 16.17
C GLY A 104 -1.73 -2.21 15.66
N PRO A 105 -1.05 -1.47 16.55
CA PRO A 105 -0.20 -0.32 16.19
C PRO A 105 0.84 -0.59 15.10
N ASN A 106 1.51 -1.75 15.12
CA ASN A 106 2.50 -2.09 14.10
C ASN A 106 1.86 -2.32 12.72
N THR A 107 0.70 -2.97 12.67
CA THR A 107 -0.07 -3.16 11.43
C THR A 107 -0.51 -1.81 10.87
N PHE A 108 -1.07 -0.93 11.71
CA PHE A 108 -1.53 0.38 11.26
C PHE A 108 -0.37 1.28 10.84
N SER A 109 0.73 1.32 11.59
CA SER A 109 1.95 2.05 11.20
C SER A 109 2.43 1.66 9.81
N LYS A 110 2.40 0.36 9.47
CA LYS A 110 2.75 -0.10 8.13
C LYS A 110 1.73 0.32 7.06
N LEU A 111 0.43 0.29 7.37
CA LEU A 111 -0.61 0.77 6.45
C LEU A 111 -0.50 2.27 6.18
N TYR A 112 -0.23 3.06 7.22
CA TYR A 112 0.04 4.49 7.11
C TYR A 112 1.23 4.76 6.20
N ALA A 113 2.34 4.03 6.35
CA ALA A 113 3.50 4.17 5.47
C ALA A 113 3.24 3.81 3.99
N LEU A 114 2.12 3.17 3.69
CA LEU A 114 1.68 2.83 2.32
C LEU A 114 0.53 3.72 1.84
N GLN A 115 0.00 4.61 2.68
CA GLN A 115 -1.17 5.43 2.40
C GLN A 115 -0.74 6.88 2.12
N ASP A 116 -1.34 7.47 1.09
CA ASP A 116 -1.23 8.89 0.78
C ASP A 116 -2.38 9.71 1.41
N ASP A 117 -2.26 11.04 1.39
CA ASP A 117 -3.19 11.99 2.03
C ASP A 117 -4.64 11.82 1.56
N ASP A 118 -4.83 11.35 0.32
CA ASP A 118 -6.13 11.16 -0.33
C ASP A 118 -6.67 9.72 -0.26
N CYS A 119 -6.08 8.91 0.63
CA CYS A 119 -6.38 7.49 0.88
C CYS A 119 -5.87 6.49 -0.15
N THR A 120 -5.31 6.95 -1.27
CA THR A 120 -4.71 6.05 -2.26
C THR A 120 -3.45 5.39 -1.68
N PRO A 121 -3.02 4.24 -2.20
CA PRO A 121 -1.69 3.75 -1.90
C PRO A 121 -0.64 4.63 -2.59
N ILE A 122 0.51 4.82 -1.95
CA ILE A 122 1.58 5.75 -2.37
C ILE A 122 2.17 5.54 -3.78
N HIS A 123 1.81 4.46 -4.48
CA HIS A 123 2.29 4.16 -5.84
C HIS A 123 1.19 4.14 -6.91
N PHE A 124 -0.05 4.49 -6.58
CA PHE A 124 -1.15 4.60 -7.54
C PHE A 124 -2.00 5.82 -7.24
N THR A 125 -2.19 6.70 -8.22
CA THR A 125 -2.89 7.98 -8.03
C THR A 125 -4.25 8.01 -8.71
N TRP A 126 -5.13 8.93 -8.29
CA TRP A 126 -6.42 9.12 -8.96
C TRP A 126 -6.29 9.47 -10.44
N GLY A 127 -5.25 10.21 -10.85
CA GLY A 127 -5.03 10.58 -12.24
C GLY A 127 -4.59 9.43 -13.13
N GLU A 128 -4.06 8.34 -12.55
CA GLU A 128 -3.72 7.13 -13.30
C GLU A 128 -4.92 6.22 -13.54
N VAL A 129 -5.99 6.38 -12.73
CA VAL A 129 -7.15 5.49 -12.75
C VAL A 129 -8.46 6.17 -13.18
N ASP A 130 -8.39 7.42 -13.60
CA ASP A 130 -9.53 8.16 -14.14
C ASP A 130 -9.87 7.73 -15.58
N ASP A 131 -10.80 8.43 -16.25
CA ASP A 131 -11.22 8.03 -17.60
C ASP A 131 -10.06 8.16 -18.61
N VAL A 132 -9.57 7.03 -19.12
CA VAL A 132 -8.39 6.99 -20.00
C VAL A 132 -8.58 7.77 -21.32
N CYS A 133 -9.81 7.97 -21.79
CA CYS A 133 -10.07 8.63 -23.07
C CYS A 133 -10.15 10.15 -22.94
N PHE A 134 -10.67 10.64 -21.82
CA PHE A 134 -11.05 12.05 -21.65
C PHE A 134 -10.46 12.71 -20.41
N GLY A 135 -9.83 11.93 -19.54
CA GLY A 135 -9.43 12.34 -18.20
C GLY A 135 -10.62 12.60 -17.28
N GLY A 136 -10.33 12.71 -15.99
CA GLY A 136 -11.30 13.03 -14.96
C GLY A 136 -12.42 12.02 -14.81
N TRP A 137 -13.57 12.51 -14.36
CA TRP A 137 -14.70 11.66 -13.94
C TRP A 137 -15.98 11.96 -14.73
N PRO A 138 -16.03 11.69 -16.05
CA PRO A 138 -17.26 11.79 -16.80
C PRO A 138 -18.37 10.92 -16.19
N ALA A 139 -19.62 11.28 -16.46
CA ALA A 139 -20.79 10.60 -15.91
C ALA A 139 -20.72 9.08 -16.12
N PRO A 140 -20.83 8.27 -15.05
CA PRO A 140 -20.86 6.82 -15.17
C PRO A 140 -22.13 6.31 -15.84
N VAL A 141 -22.16 5.01 -16.11
CA VAL A 141 -23.36 4.32 -16.56
C VAL A 141 -24.49 4.46 -15.53
N SER A 142 -25.74 4.41 -16.01
CA SER A 142 -26.93 4.54 -15.17
C SER A 142 -26.89 3.59 -13.97
N GLY A 143 -27.30 4.08 -12.80
CA GLY A 143 -27.25 3.35 -11.54
C GLY A 143 -25.88 3.35 -10.84
N THR A 144 -24.87 4.02 -11.41
CA THR A 144 -23.54 4.17 -10.80
C THR A 144 -23.21 5.65 -10.61
N SER A 145 -22.69 6.01 -9.43
CA SER A 145 -22.21 7.37 -9.15
C SER A 145 -20.69 7.46 -9.25
N VAL A 146 -20.15 8.67 -9.46
CA VAL A 146 -18.70 8.89 -9.43
C VAL A 146 -18.09 8.46 -8.09
N ALA A 147 -18.80 8.68 -6.98
CA ALA A 147 -18.37 8.23 -5.66
C ALA A 147 -18.25 6.69 -5.60
N GLN A 148 -19.20 5.96 -6.19
CA GLN A 148 -19.13 4.50 -6.26
C GLN A 148 -17.97 4.02 -7.14
N VAL A 149 -17.74 4.67 -8.29
CA VAL A 149 -16.58 4.39 -9.16
C VAL A 149 -15.28 4.56 -8.37
N LYS A 150 -15.10 5.71 -7.70
CA LYS A 150 -13.93 5.98 -6.86
C LYS A 150 -13.77 4.98 -5.73
N ALA A 151 -14.85 4.62 -5.03
CA ALA A 151 -14.80 3.61 -3.98
C ALA A 151 -14.36 2.24 -4.51
N ASN A 152 -14.79 1.84 -5.70
CA ASN A 152 -14.38 0.60 -6.33
C ASN A 152 -12.90 0.64 -6.77
N LEU A 153 -12.47 1.76 -7.35
CA LEU A 153 -11.08 1.96 -7.77
C LEU A 153 -10.12 2.02 -6.58
N MET A 154 -10.53 2.58 -5.46
CA MET A 154 -9.74 2.54 -4.21
C MET A 154 -9.38 1.10 -3.85
N GLN A 155 -10.36 0.18 -3.91
CA GLN A 155 -10.10 -1.23 -3.66
C GLN A 155 -9.19 -1.85 -4.72
N ALA A 156 -9.32 -1.44 -5.98
CA ALA A 156 -8.46 -1.92 -7.06
C ALA A 156 -7.01 -1.46 -6.88
N MET A 157 -6.79 -0.19 -6.52
CA MET A 157 -5.46 0.36 -6.25
C MET A 157 -4.78 -0.32 -5.06
N TRP A 158 -5.46 -0.51 -3.93
CA TRP A 158 -4.89 -1.24 -2.78
C TRP A 158 -4.58 -2.72 -3.10
N ARG A 159 -5.35 -3.34 -3.99
CA ARG A 159 -5.03 -4.68 -4.54
C ARG A 159 -3.81 -4.63 -5.47
N ALA A 160 -3.67 -3.58 -6.27
CA ALA A 160 -2.51 -3.36 -7.14
C ALA A 160 -1.23 -3.11 -6.33
N GLU A 161 -1.30 -2.41 -5.21
CA GLU A 161 -0.16 -2.23 -4.28
C GLU A 161 0.34 -3.57 -3.73
N ALA A 162 -0.56 -4.50 -3.39
CA ALA A 162 -0.17 -5.84 -2.98
C ALA A 162 0.53 -6.62 -4.11
N ILE A 163 0.11 -6.44 -5.37
CA ILE A 163 0.78 -7.05 -6.53
C ILE A 163 2.18 -6.46 -6.69
N ARG A 164 2.31 -5.13 -6.64
CA ARG A 164 3.59 -4.40 -6.71
C ARG A 164 4.58 -4.97 -5.68
N HIS A 165 4.16 -5.07 -4.43
CA HIS A 165 5.01 -5.60 -3.36
C HIS A 165 5.36 -7.08 -3.58
N ARG A 166 4.41 -7.93 -3.99
CA ARG A 166 4.66 -9.36 -4.28
C ARG A 166 5.67 -9.59 -5.41
N LEU A 167 5.77 -8.64 -6.33
CA LEU A 167 6.73 -8.66 -7.43
C LEU A 167 8.11 -8.09 -7.03
N GLY A 168 8.34 -7.81 -5.74
CA GLY A 168 9.60 -7.26 -5.25
C GLY A 168 9.70 -5.75 -5.36
N ASP A 169 8.58 -5.04 -5.10
CA ASP A 169 8.52 -3.57 -5.09
C ASP A 169 8.90 -2.91 -6.43
N VAL A 170 8.60 -3.58 -7.53
CA VAL A 170 8.85 -3.11 -8.90
C VAL A 170 7.71 -2.22 -9.40
N PRO A 171 7.98 -1.15 -10.16
CA PRO A 171 6.93 -0.28 -10.67
C PRO A 171 6.00 -1.01 -11.65
N LEU A 172 4.70 -0.73 -11.53
CA LEU A 172 3.64 -1.16 -12.44
C LEU A 172 3.02 0.08 -13.05
N ARG A 173 2.66 0.01 -14.34
CA ARG A 173 2.02 1.13 -15.03
C ARG A 173 0.56 0.79 -15.30
N VAL A 174 -0.33 1.71 -14.95
CA VAL A 174 -1.75 1.64 -15.30
C VAL A 174 -1.91 2.09 -16.75
N THR A 175 -2.52 1.26 -17.58
CA THR A 175 -2.85 1.61 -18.98
C THR A 175 -4.30 2.02 -19.15
N SER A 176 -5.20 1.56 -18.28
CA SER A 176 -6.63 1.89 -18.29
C SER A 176 -7.26 1.44 -16.96
N ALA A 177 -8.29 2.15 -16.48
CA ALA A 177 -9.04 1.77 -15.29
C ALA A 177 -10.51 2.19 -15.39
N TYR A 178 -10.92 3.38 -14.97
CA TYR A 178 -12.29 3.82 -15.25
C TYR A 178 -12.48 4.07 -16.74
N ARG A 179 -13.63 3.66 -17.27
CA ARG A 179 -14.10 4.07 -18.59
C ARG A 179 -15.55 4.48 -18.48
N SER A 180 -15.87 5.73 -18.82
CA SER A 180 -17.24 6.15 -19.12
C SER A 180 -17.81 5.31 -20.26
N LYS A 181 -19.14 5.34 -20.45
CA LYS A 181 -19.78 4.61 -21.57
C LYS A 181 -19.18 5.00 -22.92
N ALA A 182 -18.98 6.31 -23.14
CA ALA A 182 -18.39 6.83 -24.36
C ALA A 182 -16.95 6.35 -24.57
N CYS A 183 -16.13 6.33 -23.50
CA CYS A 183 -14.76 5.81 -23.59
C CYS A 183 -14.75 4.30 -23.88
N ASN A 184 -15.59 3.53 -23.17
CA ASN A 184 -15.69 2.09 -23.36
C ASN A 184 -16.13 1.73 -24.78
N ASP A 185 -17.11 2.45 -25.36
CA ASP A 185 -17.54 2.24 -26.74
C ASP A 185 -16.42 2.58 -27.75
N ARG A 186 -15.68 3.66 -27.49
CA ARG A 186 -14.57 4.11 -28.34
C ARG A 186 -13.45 3.07 -28.45
N VAL A 187 -13.17 2.36 -27.36
CA VAL A 187 -12.15 1.30 -27.34
C VAL A 187 -12.71 -0.09 -27.71
N GLY A 188 -13.98 -0.18 -28.12
CA GLY A 188 -14.64 -1.45 -28.45
C GLY A 188 -14.86 -2.37 -27.25
N GLY A 189 -14.93 -1.83 -26.04
CA GLY A 189 -15.10 -2.58 -24.81
C GLY A 189 -16.47 -3.26 -24.71
N ALA A 190 -16.52 -4.40 -24.00
CA ALA A 190 -17.77 -5.12 -23.75
C ALA A 190 -18.80 -4.25 -23.02
N SER A 191 -20.09 -4.47 -23.30
CA SER A 191 -21.20 -3.72 -22.70
C SER A 191 -21.36 -3.94 -21.19
N ASN A 192 -20.87 -5.06 -20.67
CA ASN A 192 -20.87 -5.43 -19.26
C ASN A 192 -19.47 -5.30 -18.62
N SER A 193 -18.58 -4.49 -19.20
CA SER A 193 -17.20 -4.35 -18.74
C SER A 193 -17.11 -3.82 -17.29
N ASN A 194 -16.22 -4.41 -16.49
CA ASN A 194 -15.92 -3.95 -15.13
C ASN A 194 -15.34 -2.52 -15.09
N HIS A 195 -14.74 -2.03 -16.18
CA HIS A 195 -14.23 -0.66 -16.30
C HIS A 195 -15.32 0.40 -16.15
N LEU A 196 -16.55 0.10 -16.61
CA LEU A 196 -17.71 1.01 -16.53
C LEU A 196 -18.10 1.35 -15.09
N TYR A 197 -17.68 0.51 -14.15
CA TYR A 197 -18.06 0.59 -12.74
C TYR A 197 -16.86 0.93 -11.84
N GLY A 198 -15.68 1.21 -12.40
CA GLY A 198 -14.44 1.40 -11.62
C GLY A 198 -13.96 0.12 -10.93
N ARG A 199 -14.38 -1.06 -11.42
CA ARG A 199 -14.07 -2.37 -10.84
C ARG A 199 -12.93 -3.08 -11.58
N ALA A 200 -12.23 -2.40 -12.48
CA ALA A 200 -11.14 -2.97 -13.24
C ALA A 200 -9.94 -2.02 -13.38
N MET A 201 -8.77 -2.62 -13.58
CA MET A 201 -7.51 -1.96 -13.90
C MET A 201 -6.74 -2.82 -14.91
N ASP A 202 -6.17 -2.17 -15.92
CA ASP A 202 -5.25 -2.76 -16.88
C ASP A 202 -3.84 -2.37 -16.48
N LEU A 203 -3.00 -3.37 -16.24
CA LEU A 203 -1.62 -3.19 -15.79
C LEU A 203 -0.62 -3.75 -16.80
N VAL A 204 0.52 -3.07 -16.89
CA VAL A 204 1.70 -3.51 -17.63
C VAL A 204 2.96 -3.33 -16.79
N PRO A 205 4.07 -4.01 -17.14
CA PRO A 205 5.36 -3.76 -16.51
C PRO A 205 5.75 -2.29 -16.58
N GLY A 206 6.09 -1.68 -15.44
CA GLY A 206 6.67 -0.33 -15.38
C GLY A 206 8.19 -0.32 -15.51
N SER A 207 8.82 -1.49 -15.53
CA SER A 207 10.26 -1.69 -15.75
C SER A 207 10.55 -3.08 -16.29
N SER A 208 11.80 -3.35 -16.69
CA SER A 208 12.24 -4.69 -17.11
C SER A 208 12.32 -5.70 -15.97
N ALA A 209 12.14 -5.28 -14.72
CA ALA A 209 12.16 -6.16 -13.55
C ALA A 209 10.84 -6.94 -13.35
N SER A 210 9.77 -6.60 -14.08
CA SER A 210 8.52 -7.35 -14.12
C SER A 210 8.15 -7.76 -15.56
N THR A 211 7.29 -8.78 -15.66
CA THR A 211 6.78 -9.28 -16.95
C THR A 211 5.26 -9.37 -16.90
N MET A 212 4.60 -9.40 -18.05
CA MET A 212 3.15 -9.64 -18.13
C MET A 212 2.74 -10.90 -17.36
N CYS A 213 3.46 -12.01 -17.54
CA CYS A 213 3.17 -13.24 -16.81
C CYS A 213 3.49 -13.18 -15.32
N GLY A 214 4.49 -12.38 -14.91
CA GLY A 214 4.73 -12.08 -13.50
C GLY A 214 3.52 -11.40 -12.87
N ILE A 215 3.03 -10.33 -13.50
CA ILE A 215 1.83 -9.60 -13.06
C ILE A 215 0.62 -10.54 -13.03
N ALA A 216 0.35 -11.27 -14.12
CA ALA A 216 -0.80 -12.18 -14.22
C ALA A 216 -0.82 -13.22 -13.08
N ARG A 217 0.32 -13.86 -12.77
CA ARG A 217 0.42 -14.83 -11.68
C ARG A 217 0.24 -14.18 -10.31
N ALA A 218 0.86 -13.02 -10.09
CA ALA A 218 0.74 -12.29 -8.83
C ALA A 218 -0.70 -11.82 -8.58
N SER A 219 -1.45 -11.46 -9.63
CA SER A 219 -2.81 -10.95 -9.51
C SER A 219 -3.86 -11.97 -9.08
N ARG A 220 -3.61 -13.28 -9.25
CA ARG A 220 -4.60 -14.35 -8.97
C ARG A 220 -5.07 -14.41 -7.51
N GLN A 221 -4.31 -13.82 -6.58
CA GLN A 221 -4.75 -13.73 -5.18
C GLN A 221 -5.50 -12.44 -4.86
N SER A 222 -5.32 -11.40 -5.67
CA SER A 222 -5.80 -10.05 -5.38
C SER A 222 -7.06 -9.71 -6.18
N PHE A 223 -7.25 -10.35 -7.35
CA PHE A 223 -8.37 -10.10 -8.24
C PHE A 223 -9.12 -11.38 -8.63
N ALA A 224 -10.45 -11.26 -8.71
CA ALA A 224 -11.32 -12.34 -9.13
C ALA A 224 -11.26 -12.57 -10.64
N GLN A 225 -11.08 -11.51 -11.43
CA GLN A 225 -10.85 -11.60 -12.86
C GLN A 225 -9.38 -11.30 -13.17
N VAL A 226 -8.74 -12.17 -13.95
CA VAL A 226 -7.39 -11.95 -14.49
C VAL A 226 -7.39 -12.41 -15.93
N LEU A 227 -7.23 -11.49 -16.87
CA LEU A 227 -7.07 -11.79 -18.30
C LEU A 227 -5.71 -11.28 -18.76
N GLY A 228 -5.05 -12.02 -19.64
CA GLY A 228 -3.72 -11.67 -20.11
C GLY A 228 -3.27 -12.52 -21.30
N PRO A 229 -1.96 -12.58 -21.58
CA PRO A 229 -1.42 -13.25 -22.76
C PRO A 229 -1.99 -14.66 -22.98
N GLY A 230 -2.54 -14.87 -24.17
CA GLY A 230 -3.24 -16.10 -24.56
C GLY A 230 -4.77 -16.04 -24.44
N TYR A 231 -5.33 -15.00 -23.82
CA TYR A 231 -6.75 -14.67 -23.91
C TYR A 231 -6.97 -13.65 -25.06
N PRO A 232 -8.06 -13.77 -25.86
CA PRO A 232 -8.31 -12.86 -26.99
C PRO A 232 -8.24 -11.40 -26.58
N ASP A 233 -7.53 -10.57 -27.37
CA ASP A 233 -7.36 -9.12 -27.17
C ASP A 233 -6.69 -8.68 -25.86
N HIS A 234 -5.95 -9.58 -25.18
CA HIS A 234 -5.26 -9.27 -23.92
C HIS A 234 -3.76 -9.67 -23.95
N SER A 235 -3.10 -9.59 -25.10
CA SER A 235 -1.68 -9.93 -25.24
C SER A 235 -0.73 -8.82 -24.80
N ASP A 236 -1.20 -7.58 -24.71
CA ASP A 236 -0.39 -6.38 -24.45
C ASP A 236 -0.66 -5.73 -23.08
N HIS A 237 -1.56 -6.30 -22.27
CA HIS A 237 -1.85 -5.88 -20.91
C HIS A 237 -2.40 -7.02 -20.05
N ILE A 238 -2.39 -6.84 -18.73
CA ILE A 238 -3.11 -7.69 -17.79
C ILE A 238 -4.36 -6.96 -17.31
N HIS A 239 -5.53 -7.45 -17.71
CA HIS A 239 -6.82 -6.95 -17.22
C HIS A 239 -7.14 -7.59 -15.86
N LEU A 240 -7.43 -6.75 -14.88
CA LEU A 240 -7.73 -7.14 -13.51
C LEU A 240 -9.12 -6.66 -13.12
N GLY A 241 -9.98 -7.55 -12.61
CA GLY A 241 -11.37 -7.21 -12.29
C GLY A 241 -11.83 -7.70 -10.92
N ILE A 242 -12.63 -6.87 -10.25
CA ILE A 242 -13.29 -7.15 -8.97
C ILE A 242 -14.72 -7.58 -9.25
N GLN A 243 -14.99 -8.88 -9.14
CA GLN A 243 -16.29 -9.47 -9.48
C GLN A 243 -16.68 -10.60 -8.51
N SER A 244 -17.91 -11.10 -8.59
CA SER A 244 -18.46 -12.11 -7.67
C SER A 244 -18.08 -13.55 -8.02
N SER A 245 -17.39 -13.77 -9.15
CA SER A 245 -16.92 -15.08 -9.58
C SER A 245 -15.45 -15.03 -10.00
N VAL A 246 -14.71 -16.07 -9.67
CA VAL A 246 -13.31 -16.20 -10.08
C VAL A 246 -13.26 -16.63 -11.54
N PHE A 247 -12.54 -15.87 -12.37
CA PHE A 247 -12.27 -16.18 -13.77
C PHE A 247 -10.86 -15.71 -14.14
N HIS A 248 -9.93 -16.66 -14.25
CA HIS A 248 -8.54 -16.39 -14.62
C HIS A 248 -8.24 -17.07 -15.96
N SER A 249 -7.77 -16.31 -16.95
CA SER A 249 -7.38 -16.83 -18.25
C SER A 249 -6.22 -16.04 -18.85
N ALA A 250 -5.05 -16.67 -18.88
CA ALA A 250 -3.86 -16.16 -19.54
C ALA A 250 -3.01 -17.38 -19.93
N SER A 251 -3.44 -18.12 -20.95
CA SER A 251 -2.92 -19.46 -21.30
C SER A 251 -1.44 -19.49 -21.67
N GLN A 252 -0.83 -18.34 -21.98
CA GLN A 252 0.61 -18.24 -22.20
C GLN A 252 1.38 -18.02 -20.88
N CYS A 253 0.68 -17.75 -19.78
CA CYS A 253 1.23 -17.46 -18.47
C CYS A 253 0.95 -18.54 -17.43
N PHE A 254 -0.18 -19.26 -17.48
CA PHE A 254 -0.52 -20.37 -16.58
C PHE A 254 -1.61 -21.28 -17.14
#